data_AF-A0A2I1GN66-F1
#
_entry.id   AF-A0A2I1GN66-F1
#
_cell.length_a   1.000
_cell.length_b   1.000
_cell.length_c   1.000
_cell.angle_alpha   90.00
_cell.angle_beta   90.00
_cell.angle_gamma   90.00
#
_symmetry.space_group_name_H-M   'P 1'
#
loop_
_entity.id
_entity.type
_entity.pdbx_description
1 polymer ?
#
loop_
_entity_poly.entity_id
_entity_poly.type
_entity_poly.pdbx_seq_one_letter_code
_entity_poly.pdbx_strand_id
1 'polypeptide(L)' 'RYTILPAFTLDGFIACEIMKGRCSKERFCSFVLSQISPFMNPCPGKNSVLVMDNAKIHHDE' A
#
# COMPACT_ATOMS: atom_id res chain seq x y z
N ARG A 1 12.28 14.85 -8.43
CA ARG A 1 10.88 14.47 -8.16
C ARG A 1 10.87 13.30 -7.19
N TYR A 2 10.10 13.42 -6.11
CA TYR A 2 9.88 12.34 -5.15
C TYR A 2 8.45 11.81 -5.32
N THR A 3 8.25 10.55 -4.99
CA THR A 3 6.95 9.89 -4.89
C THR A 3 6.75 9.50 -3.43
N ILE A 4 5.52 9.68 -2.96
CA ILE A 4 5.10 9.35 -1.60
C ILE A 4 4.00 8.30 -1.73
N LEU A 5 4.13 7.21 -0.98
CA LEU A 5 3.15 6.13 -0.91
C LEU A 5 2.63 6.03 0.53
N PRO A 6 1.57 6.77 0.88
CA PRO A 6 0.97 6.72 2.20
C PRO A 6 -0.13 5.65 2.26
N ALA A 7 -0.35 5.09 3.44
CA ALA A 7 -1.47 4.19 3.72
C ALA A 7 -2.23 4.65 4.98
N PHE A 8 -3.55 4.54 4.90
CA PHE A 8 -4.48 4.98 5.92
C PHE A 8 -5.52 3.89 6.19
N THR A 9 -6.00 3.87 7.43
CA THR A 9 -7.20 3.16 7.85
C THR A 9 -8.26 4.19 8.26
N LEU A 10 -9.44 3.72 8.66
CA LEU A 10 -10.46 4.60 9.24
C LEU A 10 -10.03 5.24 10.58
N ASP A 11 -9.01 4.69 11.26
CA ASP A 11 -8.47 5.27 12.48
C ASP A 11 -7.28 6.22 12.23
N GLY A 12 -6.85 6.36 10.98
CA GLY A 12 -5.82 7.29 10.58
C GLY A 12 -4.63 6.65 9.86
N PHE A 13 -3.48 7.31 9.98
CA PHE A 13 -2.26 6.97 9.24
C PHE A 13 -1.56 5.73 9.82
N ILE A 14 -1.13 4.80 8.95
CA ILE A 14 -0.44 3.58 9.38
C ILE A 14 0.98 3.41 8.82
N ALA A 15 1.26 3.88 7.60
CA ALA A 15 2.57 3.74 6.98
C ALA A 15 2.80 4.76 5.88
N CYS A 16 4.06 5.12 5.62
CA CYS A 16 4.46 5.95 4.49
C CYS A 16 5.84 5.52 3.98
N GLU A 17 5.97 5.38 2.67
CA GLU A 17 7.26 5.26 2.01
C GLU A 17 7.52 6.48 1.11
N ILE A 18 8.71 7.07 1.23
CA ILE A 18 9.16 8.18 0.40
C ILE A 18 10.30 7.70 -0.47
N MET A 19 10.16 7.83 -1.79
CA MET A 19 11.15 7.37 -2.75
C MET A 19 11.47 8.43 -3.80
N LYS A 20 12.72 8.43 -4.26
CA LYS A 20 13.15 9.28 -5.38
C LYS A 20 12.76 8.59 -6.69
N GLY A 21 12.12 9.33 -7.60
CA GLY A 21 11.66 8.78 -8.88
C GLY A 21 10.24 8.20 -8.82
N ARG A 22 9.92 7.26 -9.73
CA ARG A 22 8.61 6.60 -9.84
C ARG A 22 8.55 5.35 -8.95
N CYS A 23 7.35 5.00 -8.49
CA CYS A 23 7.11 3.70 -7.84
C CYS A 23 7.09 2.59 -8.90
N SER A 24 7.84 1.52 -8.66
CA SER A 24 7.78 0.29 -9.46
C SER A 24 6.85 -0.71 -8.80
N LYS A 25 6.43 -1.72 -9.56
CA LYS A 25 5.60 -2.81 -9.06
C LYS A 25 6.25 -3.55 -7.90
N GLU A 26 7.54 -3.87 -8.00
CA GLU A 26 8.28 -4.58 -6.96
C GLU A 26 8.33 -3.78 -5.66
N ARG A 27 8.54 -2.47 -5.76
CA ARG A 27 8.52 -1.56 -4.60
C ARG A 27 7.14 -1.51 -3.97
N PHE A 28 6.10 -1.37 -4.79
CA PHE A 28 4.73 -1.36 -4.30
C PHE A 28 4.36 -2.67 -3.59
N CYS A 29 4.67 -3.83 -4.18
CA CYS A 29 4.43 -5.12 -3.54
C CYS A 29 5.20 -5.26 -2.23
N SER A 30 6.46 -4.83 -2.19
CA SER A 30 7.25 -4.83 -0.95
C SER A 30 6.63 -3.92 0.11
N PHE A 31 6.13 -2.74 -0.26
CA PHE A 31 5.43 -1.84 0.66
C PHE A 31 4.17 -2.51 1.24
N VAL A 32 3.33 -3.11 0.38
CA VAL A 32 2.11 -3.79 0.83
C VAL A 32 2.44 -4.96 1.77
N LEU A 33 3.36 -5.84 1.38
CA LEU A 33 3.68 -7.03 2.17
C LEU A 33 4.41 -6.69 3.48
N SER A 34 5.34 -5.74 3.46
CA SER A 34 6.18 -5.45 4.63
C SER A 34 5.60 -4.38 5.55
N GLN A 35 4.90 -3.37 5.01
CA GLN A 35 4.41 -2.24 5.80
C GLN A 35 2.90 -2.30 6.05
N ILE A 36 2.10 -2.88 5.14
CA ILE A 36 0.63 -2.87 5.25
C ILE A 36 0.07 -4.16 5.86
N SER A 37 0.58 -5.32 5.43
CA SER A 37 0.13 -6.64 5.89
C SER A 37 0.04 -6.77 7.42
N PRO A 38 0.98 -6.24 8.24
CA PRO A 38 0.88 -6.32 9.71
C PRO A 38 -0.34 -5.62 10.31
N PHE A 39 -0.99 -4.71 9.56
CA PHE A 39 -2.18 -3.97 10.00
C PHE A 39 -3.48 -4.53 9.42
N MET A 40 -3.40 -5.56 8.58
CA MET A 40 -4.56 -6.18 7.94
C MET A 40 -5.04 -7.40 8.72
N ASN A 41 -6.35 -7.64 8.70
CA ASN A 41 -6.98 -8.83 9.29
C ASN A 41 -7.77 -9.61 8.23
N PRO A 42 -8.12 -10.88 8.49
CA PRO A 42 -9.03 -11.62 7.63
C PRO A 42 -10.42 -10.94 7.53
N CYS A 43 -11.04 -10.97 6.34
CA CYS A 43 -12.39 -10.43 6.13
C CYS A 43 -13.44 -11.26 6.88
N PRO A 44 -14.42 -10.65 7.59
CA PRO A 44 -14.81 -9.23 7.59
C PRO A 44 -14.25 -8.39 8.76
N GLY A 45 -13.08 -8.74 9.30
CA GLY A 45 -12.46 -8.04 10.42
C GLY A 45 -12.05 -6.59 10.11
N LYS A 46 -11.64 -5.86 11.16
CA LYS A 46 -11.16 -4.48 11.01
C LYS A 46 -9.94 -4.43 10.08
N ASN A 47 -9.88 -3.45 9.17
CA ASN A 47 -8.80 -3.29 8.19
C ASN A 47 -8.59 -4.52 7.27
N SER A 48 -9.66 -5.27 6.96
CA SER A 48 -9.55 -6.49 6.15
C SER A 48 -9.56 -6.29 4.64
N VAL A 49 -9.79 -5.07 4.17
CA VAL A 49 -9.89 -4.74 2.75
C VAL A 49 -8.89 -3.65 2.43
N LEU A 50 -8.03 -3.92 1.45
CA LEU A 50 -7.10 -2.95 0.90
C LEU A 50 -7.75 -2.27 -0.32
N VAL A 51 -7.85 -0.94 -0.29
CA VAL A 51 -8.43 -0.13 -1.36
C VAL A 51 -7.33 0.69 -2.00
N MET A 52 -7.20 0.60 -3.32
CA MET A 52 -6.13 1.21 -4.11
C MET A 52 -6.70 1.70 -5.45
N ASP A 53 -5.97 2.58 -6.14
CA ASP A 53 -6.36 3.02 -7.49
C ASP A 53 -6.17 1.90 -8.52
N ASN A 54 -6.57 2.12 -9.77
CA ASN A 54 -6.45 1.12 -10.83
C ASN A 54 -5.20 1.36 -11.71
N ALA A 55 -4.02 1.52 -11.09
CA ALA A 55 -2.78 1.77 -11.81
C ALA A 55 -2.21 0.49 -12.43
N LYS A 56 -1.53 0.61 -13.58
CA LYS A 56 -0.89 -0.52 -14.28
C LYS A 56 0.07 -1.34 -13.42
N ILE A 57 0.77 -0.68 -12.48
CA ILE A 57 1.74 -1.35 -11.61
C ILE A 57 1.09 -2.31 -10.60
N HIS A 58 -0.23 -2.25 -10.42
CA HIS A 58 -0.99 -3.11 -9.53
C HIS A 58 -1.51 -4.38 -10.20
N HIS A 59 -1.30 -4.51 -11.52
CA HIS A 59 -1.72 -5.66 -12.31
C HIS A 59 -0.53 -6.60 -12.58
N ASP A 60 -0.82 -7.90 -12.67
CA ASP A 60 0.15 -8.94 -13.03
C ASP A 60 0.27 -9.20 -14.54
N GLU A 61 -0.63 -8.63 -15.33
CA GLU A 61 -0.74 -8.79 -16.78
C GLU A 61 -0.12 -7.63 -17.59
#